data_AF-A0A967ST94-F1
#
_entry.id   AF-A0A967ST94-F1
#
_cell.length_a   1.000
_cell.length_b   1.000
_cell.length_c   1.000
_cell.angle_alpha   90.00
_cell.angle_beta   90.00
_cell.angle_gamma   90.00
#
_symmetry.space_group_name_H-M   'P 1'
#
loop_
_entity.id
_entity.type
_entity.pdbx_description
1 polymer ?
#
loop_
_entity_poly.entity_id
_entity_poly.type
_entity_poly.pdbx_seq_one_letter_code
_entity_poly.pdbx_strand_id
1 'polypeptide(L)'
;MKHLMTFGSIALVLFSLAGPVVAQEWKAVVLKANSFKEDGSGNLIVKLASGATIKIPKEDWSSEWSAAVDEAIKNQEMEKAARSSAEPPSDAIAAAMIHSHCAKEWPDDFKMRKYCEDQQYEGLRALRARQMTGVLAKIRSKCATEWPEDFKMRDYCEKQQIEALRKLNR
;
A
#
# COMPACT_ATOMS: atom_id res chain seq x y z
N MET A 1 30.53 -12.21 -29.92
CA MET A 1 31.91 -12.44 -29.42
C MET A 1 31.99 -11.87 -28.02
N LYS A 2 32.55 -12.65 -27.10
CA LYS A 2 32.58 -12.39 -25.65
C LYS A 2 33.68 -11.35 -25.36
N HIS A 3 33.33 -10.22 -24.77
CA HIS A 3 34.32 -9.32 -24.19
C HIS A 3 34.44 -9.61 -22.70
N LEU A 4 35.52 -10.31 -22.34
CA LEU A 4 36.07 -10.33 -20.99
C LEU A 4 36.66 -8.94 -20.71
N MET A 5 36.19 -8.28 -19.65
CA MET A 5 36.93 -7.17 -19.05
C MET A 5 37.80 -7.74 -17.93
N THR A 6 39.10 -7.58 -18.13
CA THR A 6 40.19 -7.84 -17.20
C THR A 6 40.09 -6.91 -15.99
N PHE A 7 39.89 -7.48 -14.80
CA PHE A 7 40.04 -6.78 -13.54
C PHE A 7 41.54 -6.64 -13.21
N GLY A 8 42.01 -5.40 -13.06
CA GLY A 8 43.35 -5.10 -12.59
C GLY A 8 43.48 -5.39 -11.10
N SER A 9 44.36 -6.32 -10.75
CA SER A 9 44.84 -6.53 -9.38
C SER A 9 45.63 -5.32 -8.90
N ILE A 10 45.19 -4.69 -7.83
CA ILE A 10 46.08 -3.91 -6.95
C ILE A 10 46.05 -4.61 -5.59
N ALA A 11 47.07 -5.43 -5.37
CA ALA A 11 47.37 -5.99 -4.06
C ALA A 11 48.18 -4.97 -3.28
N LEU A 12 47.63 -4.45 -2.18
CA LEU A 12 48.42 -3.86 -1.11
C LEU A 12 48.01 -4.53 0.20
N VAL A 13 48.81 -5.52 0.59
CA VAL A 13 48.72 -6.19 1.89
C VAL A 13 49.71 -5.51 2.81
N LEU A 14 49.20 -4.81 3.83
CA LEU A 14 49.95 -4.56 5.06
C LEU A 14 49.11 -5.11 6.21
N PHE A 15 49.46 -6.33 6.60
CA PHE A 15 48.87 -7.06 7.72
C PHE A 15 49.77 -6.84 8.94
N SER A 16 49.25 -6.21 10.00
CA SER A 16 49.74 -6.47 11.35
C SER A 16 48.75 -5.99 12.41
N LEU A 17 47.93 -6.92 12.90
CA LEU A 17 47.80 -7.34 14.30
C LEU A 17 46.46 -8.03 14.49
N ALA A 18 46.54 -9.22 15.08
CA ALA A 18 45.45 -10.16 15.26
C ALA A 18 44.29 -9.59 16.07
N GLY A 19 43.09 -9.70 15.51
CA GLY A 19 41.81 -9.65 16.22
C GLY A 19 40.80 -10.48 15.43
N PRO A 20 39.89 -11.23 16.07
CA PRO A 20 38.86 -11.96 15.35
C PRO A 20 37.95 -10.95 14.66
N VAL A 21 37.92 -10.97 13.33
CA VAL A 21 36.86 -10.32 12.56
C VAL A 21 35.59 -11.10 12.89
N VAL A 22 34.79 -10.58 13.82
CA VAL A 22 33.42 -11.05 14.00
C VAL A 22 32.71 -10.79 12.68
N ALA A 23 32.40 -11.86 11.95
CA ALA A 23 31.51 -11.78 10.80
C ALA A 23 30.15 -11.28 11.31
N GLN A 24 29.92 -9.98 11.21
CA GLN A 24 28.68 -9.37 11.66
C GLN A 24 27.62 -9.70 10.62
N GLU A 25 26.76 -10.66 10.93
CA GLU A 25 25.59 -10.97 10.12
C GLU A 25 24.61 -9.80 10.18
N TRP A 26 24.54 -9.03 9.11
CA TRP A 26 23.55 -7.96 8.98
C TRP A 26 22.22 -8.58 8.54
N LYS A 27 21.19 -8.44 9.38
CA LYS A 27 19.80 -8.73 9.00
C LYS A 27 19.13 -7.45 8.56
N ALA A 28 18.62 -7.44 7.33
CA ALA A 28 17.79 -6.35 6.84
C ALA A 28 16.47 -6.32 7.63
N VAL A 29 16.09 -5.15 8.13
CA VAL A 29 14.80 -4.90 8.77
C VAL A 29 14.03 -3.93 7.90
N VAL A 30 12.79 -4.29 7.55
CA VAL A 30 11.90 -3.43 6.75
C VAL A 30 11.07 -2.57 7.69
N LEU A 31 11.20 -1.25 7.54
CA LEU A 31 10.46 -0.26 8.34
C LEU A 31 9.45 0.46 7.46
N LYS A 32 8.23 0.67 7.96
CA LYS A 32 7.21 1.47 7.27
C LYS A 32 7.40 2.94 7.59
N ALA A 33 7.64 3.76 6.56
CA ALA A 33 7.69 5.21 6.68
C ALA A 33 6.32 5.84 6.38
N ASN A 34 5.98 6.88 7.13
CA ASN A 34 4.81 7.73 6.91
C ASN A 34 5.18 9.01 6.14
N SER A 35 6.38 9.53 6.35
CA SER A 35 6.86 10.69 5.59
C SER A 35 8.38 10.78 5.58
N PHE A 36 8.88 11.46 4.56
CA PHE A 36 10.29 11.68 4.29
C PHE A 36 10.52 13.16 3.96
N LYS A 37 11.49 13.81 4.59
CA LYS A 37 11.87 15.19 4.27
C LYS A 37 13.32 15.49 4.58
N GLU A 38 13.95 16.39 3.81
CA GLU A 38 15.25 16.96 4.14
C GLU A 38 15.07 18.11 5.15
N ASP A 39 15.92 18.18 6.17
CA ASP A 39 15.84 19.24 7.20
C ASP A 39 16.70 20.48 6.91
N GLY A 40 17.32 20.53 5.72
CA GLY A 40 18.20 21.61 5.29
C GLY A 40 19.63 21.53 5.85
N SER A 41 19.91 20.58 6.75
CA SER A 41 21.25 20.30 7.29
C SER A 41 22.00 19.18 6.56
N GLY A 42 21.45 18.72 5.42
CA GLY A 42 21.96 17.55 4.69
C GLY A 42 21.47 16.22 5.29
N ASN A 43 20.57 16.25 6.27
CA ASN A 43 19.98 15.06 6.86
C ASN A 43 18.55 14.82 6.35
N LEU A 44 18.23 13.54 6.18
CA LEU A 44 16.91 13.04 5.87
C LEU A 44 16.19 12.65 7.16
N ILE A 45 15.00 13.20 7.33
CA ILE A 45 14.12 12.92 8.45
C ILE A 45 13.03 11.96 7.97
N VAL A 46 13.11 10.72 8.43
CA VAL A 46 12.11 9.68 8.15
C VAL A 46 11.21 9.53 9.37
N LYS A 47 9.92 9.83 9.22
CA LYS A 47 8.93 9.51 10.24
C LYS A 47 8.37 8.13 9.94
N LEU A 48 8.47 7.22 10.91
CA LEU A 48 7.95 5.86 10.80
C LEU A 48 6.47 5.78 11.16
N ALA A 49 5.81 4.72 10.70
CA ALA A 49 4.44 4.37 11.07
C ALA A 49 4.27 4.15 12.58
N SER A 50 5.33 3.75 13.28
CA SER A 50 5.36 3.63 14.74
C SER A 50 5.39 4.96 15.49
N GLY A 51 5.57 6.09 14.79
CA GLY A 51 5.76 7.42 15.39
C GLY A 51 7.23 7.77 15.68
N ALA A 52 8.16 6.81 15.54
CA ALA A 52 9.59 7.07 15.66
C ALA A 52 10.09 7.96 14.51
N THR A 53 11.14 8.74 14.78
CA THR A 53 11.81 9.59 13.78
C THR A 53 13.26 9.16 13.66
N ILE A 54 13.69 8.82 12.44
CA ILE A 54 15.08 8.47 12.12
C ILE A 54 15.70 9.65 11.37
N LYS A 55 16.92 10.01 11.76
CA LYS A 55 17.77 10.94 10.99
C LYS A 55 18.81 10.13 10.24
N ILE A 56 18.89 10.31 8.93
CA ILE A 56 19.82 9.60 8.07
C ILE A 56 20.63 10.64 7.29
N PRO A 57 21.96 10.62 7.36
CA PRO A 57 22.79 11.46 6.50
C PRO A 57 22.49 11.17 5.04
N LYS A 58 22.41 12.20 4.19
CA LYS A 58 22.03 12.04 2.77
C LYS A 58 23.04 11.21 1.99
N GLU A 59 24.29 11.23 2.41
CA GLU A 59 25.38 10.41 1.90
C GLU A 59 25.19 8.89 2.13
N ASP A 60 24.50 8.51 3.21
CA ASP A 60 24.20 7.12 3.55
C ASP A 60 22.90 6.62 2.88
N TRP A 61 22.22 7.50 2.13
CA TRP A 61 20.93 7.24 1.51
C TRP A 61 21.06 7.10 -0.01
N SER A 62 20.74 5.93 -0.54
CA SER A 62 20.81 5.69 -1.99
C SER A 62 19.68 6.40 -2.73
N SER A 63 19.99 6.97 -3.89
CA SER A 63 18.99 7.60 -4.77
C SER A 63 17.95 6.59 -5.29
N GLU A 64 18.34 5.32 -5.41
CA GLU A 64 17.47 4.20 -5.76
C GLU A 64 16.39 3.96 -4.69
N TRP A 65 16.73 4.17 -3.41
CA TRP A 65 15.76 4.04 -2.32
C TRP A 65 14.84 5.26 -2.22
N SER A 66 15.29 6.47 -2.57
CA SER A 66 14.41 7.64 -2.63
C SER A 66 13.24 7.44 -3.60
N ALA A 67 13.54 6.99 -4.83
CA ALA A 67 12.51 6.77 -5.84
C ALA A 67 11.49 5.71 -5.41
N ALA A 68 11.97 4.61 -4.81
CA ALA A 68 11.10 3.55 -4.31
C ALA A 68 10.22 4.01 -3.12
N VAL A 69 10.74 4.85 -2.23
CA VAL A 69 9.97 5.41 -1.09
C VAL A 69 8.94 6.43 -1.58
N ASP A 70 9.31 7.31 -2.50
CA ASP A 70 8.39 8.30 -3.08
C ASP A 70 7.25 7.61 -3.86
N GLU A 71 7.56 6.56 -4.62
CA GLU A 71 6.56 5.73 -5.29
C GLU A 71 5.63 5.03 -4.29
N ALA A 72 6.19 4.46 -3.21
CA ALA A 72 5.40 3.81 -2.17
C ALA A 72 4.46 4.79 -1.43
N ILE A 73 4.93 6.00 -1.10
CA ILE A 73 4.11 7.05 -0.47
C ILE A 73 2.98 7.45 -1.43
N LYS A 74 3.30 7.70 -2.70
CA LYS A 74 2.30 8.05 -3.71
C LYS A 74 1.24 6.96 -3.88
N ASN A 75 1.65 5.69 -3.90
CA ASN A 75 0.73 4.56 -3.96
C ASN A 75 -0.15 4.49 -2.71
N GLN A 76 0.40 4.72 -1.52
CA GLN A 76 -0.37 4.76 -0.27
C GLN A 76 -1.38 5.92 -0.24
N GLU A 77 -1.01 7.09 -0.76
CA GLU A 77 -1.92 8.23 -0.89
C GLU A 77 -3.03 7.96 -1.90
N MET A 78 -2.70 7.34 -3.04
CA MET A 78 -3.70 6.91 -4.03
C MET A 78 -4.64 5.85 -3.46
N GLU A 79 -4.15 4.89 -2.68
CA GLU A 79 -4.96 3.89 -1.99
C GLU A 79 -5.89 4.54 -0.95
N LYS A 80 -5.38 5.50 -0.17
CA LYS A 80 -6.17 6.25 0.80
C LYS A 80 -7.24 7.10 0.11
N ALA A 81 -6.89 7.74 -1.00
CA ALA A 81 -7.84 8.50 -1.83
C ALA A 81 -8.92 7.57 -2.41
N ALA A 82 -8.52 6.41 -2.96
CA ALA A 82 -9.42 5.41 -3.50
C ALA A 82 -10.41 4.87 -2.46
N ARG A 83 -9.94 4.64 -1.22
CA ARG A 83 -10.81 4.27 -0.09
C ARG A 83 -11.84 5.33 0.27
N SER A 84 -11.51 6.61 0.10
CA SER A 84 -12.42 7.72 0.40
C SER A 84 -13.30 8.15 -0.79
N SER A 85 -12.99 7.65 -2.00
CA SER A 85 -13.67 8.06 -3.22
C SER A 85 -15.01 7.35 -3.38
N ALA A 86 -15.99 8.06 -3.93
CA ALA A 86 -17.30 7.52 -4.27
C ALA A 86 -17.16 6.41 -5.34
N GLU A 87 -16.24 6.58 -6.29
CA GLU A 87 -16.10 5.65 -7.40
C GLU A 87 -15.39 4.34 -6.98
N PRO A 88 -15.79 3.18 -7.51
CA PRO A 88 -15.05 1.95 -7.26
C PRO A 88 -13.60 2.05 -7.76
N PRO A 89 -12.61 1.53 -7.01
CA PRO A 89 -11.20 1.56 -7.43
C PRO A 89 -10.96 0.79 -8.74
N SER A 90 -9.82 1.05 -9.38
CA SER A 90 -9.33 0.27 -10.52
C SER A 90 -9.14 -1.21 -10.16
N ASP A 91 -9.07 -2.10 -11.15
CA ASP A 91 -8.94 -3.54 -10.91
C ASP A 91 -7.74 -3.93 -10.06
N ALA A 92 -6.58 -3.33 -10.32
CA ALA A 92 -5.36 -3.62 -9.57
C ALA A 92 -5.50 -3.23 -8.09
N ILE A 93 -6.02 -2.02 -7.83
CA ILE A 93 -6.21 -1.52 -6.46
C ILE A 93 -7.30 -2.33 -5.75
N ALA A 94 -8.41 -2.62 -6.43
CA ALA A 94 -9.50 -3.41 -5.89
C ALA A 94 -9.02 -4.83 -5.52
N ALA A 95 -8.27 -5.50 -6.40
CA ALA A 95 -7.73 -6.82 -6.13
C ALA A 95 -6.84 -6.85 -4.88
N ALA A 96 -5.95 -5.85 -4.74
CA ALA A 96 -5.11 -5.72 -3.55
C ALA A 96 -5.93 -5.50 -2.27
N MET A 97 -6.95 -4.65 -2.32
CA MET A 97 -7.87 -4.40 -1.20
C MET A 97 -8.66 -5.66 -0.82
N ILE A 98 -9.22 -6.37 -1.80
CA ILE A 98 -9.98 -7.61 -1.61
C ILE A 98 -9.11 -8.67 -0.96
N HIS A 99 -7.93 -8.93 -1.52
CA HIS A 99 -7.00 -9.92 -0.98
C HIS A 99 -6.59 -9.57 0.46
N SER A 100 -6.25 -8.30 0.73
CA SER A 100 -5.93 -7.82 2.08
C SER A 100 -7.10 -8.00 3.05
N HIS A 101 -8.32 -7.63 2.67
CA HIS A 101 -9.50 -7.75 3.52
C HIS A 101 -9.82 -9.21 3.84
N CYS A 102 -9.92 -10.07 2.83
CA CYS A 102 -10.24 -11.49 3.02
C CYS A 102 -9.15 -12.27 3.74
N ALA A 103 -7.87 -11.92 3.55
CA ALA A 103 -6.77 -12.54 4.30
C ALA A 103 -6.78 -12.14 5.79
N LYS A 104 -7.25 -10.94 6.14
CA LYS A 104 -7.41 -10.51 7.54
C LYS A 104 -8.57 -11.23 8.21
N GLU A 105 -9.69 -11.39 7.53
CA GLU A 105 -10.86 -12.07 8.10
C GLU A 105 -10.65 -13.58 8.22
N TRP A 106 -10.02 -14.20 7.22
CA TRP A 106 -9.83 -15.64 7.14
C TRP A 106 -8.34 -15.97 6.95
N PRO A 107 -7.51 -15.86 8.02
CA PRO A 107 -6.05 -16.01 7.94
C PRO A 107 -5.59 -17.45 7.65
N ASP A 108 -6.33 -18.46 8.12
CA ASP A 108 -5.96 -19.87 7.95
C ASP A 108 -7.03 -20.70 7.23
N ASP A 109 -8.23 -20.15 7.02
CA ASP A 109 -9.29 -20.82 6.28
C ASP A 109 -9.29 -20.38 4.80
N PHE A 110 -8.53 -21.11 3.99
CA PHE A 110 -8.40 -20.83 2.56
C PHE A 110 -9.71 -20.99 1.78
N LYS A 111 -10.62 -21.87 2.23
CA LYS A 111 -11.93 -22.05 1.60
C LYS A 111 -12.78 -20.82 1.84
N MET A 112 -12.82 -20.33 3.08
CA MET A 112 -13.55 -19.11 3.43
C MET A 112 -12.91 -17.87 2.82
N ARG A 113 -11.58 -17.82 2.71
CA ARG A 113 -10.90 -16.73 1.98
C ARG A 113 -11.32 -16.67 0.51
N LYS A 114 -11.29 -17.81 -0.21
CA LYS A 114 -11.74 -17.86 -1.61
C LYS A 114 -13.20 -17.43 -1.75
N TYR A 115 -14.07 -17.90 -0.86
CA TYR A 115 -15.47 -17.49 -0.83
C TYR A 115 -15.65 -15.99 -0.58
N CYS A 116 -14.91 -15.42 0.37
CA CYS A 116 -14.87 -13.98 0.62
C CYS A 116 -14.46 -13.22 -0.64
N GLU A 117 -13.35 -13.59 -1.29
CA GLU A 117 -12.88 -12.91 -2.50
C GLU A 117 -13.95 -12.95 -3.61
N ASP A 118 -14.59 -14.09 -3.83
CA ASP A 118 -15.66 -14.23 -4.82
C ASP A 118 -16.84 -13.30 -4.52
N GLN A 119 -17.25 -13.18 -3.26
CA GLN A 119 -18.29 -12.25 -2.82
C GLN A 119 -17.88 -10.79 -3.03
N GLN A 120 -16.63 -10.44 -2.73
CA GLN A 120 -16.11 -9.10 -2.91
C GLN A 120 -16.04 -8.69 -4.38
N TYR A 121 -15.60 -9.59 -5.27
CA TYR A 121 -15.62 -9.35 -6.71
C TYR A 121 -17.04 -9.21 -7.27
N GLU A 122 -18.01 -9.96 -6.74
CA GLU A 122 -19.42 -9.80 -7.09
C GLU A 122 -19.94 -8.41 -6.71
N GLY A 123 -19.67 -7.97 -5.47
CA GLY A 123 -20.00 -6.63 -5.00
C GLY A 123 -19.38 -5.55 -5.87
N LEU A 124 -18.08 -5.67 -6.20
CA LEU A 124 -17.36 -4.72 -7.06
C LEU A 124 -18.00 -4.61 -8.46
N ARG A 125 -18.35 -5.73 -9.09
CA ARG A 125 -19.05 -5.74 -10.38
C ARG A 125 -20.40 -5.03 -10.29
N ALA A 126 -21.16 -5.28 -9.22
CA ALA A 126 -22.46 -4.66 -9.01
C ALA A 126 -22.36 -3.13 -8.83
N LEU A 127 -21.36 -2.67 -8.06
CA LEU A 127 -21.10 -1.24 -7.85
C LEU A 127 -20.78 -0.53 -9.18
N ARG A 128 -19.90 -1.12 -9.99
CA ARG A 128 -19.48 -0.56 -11.29
C ARG A 128 -20.59 -0.56 -12.33
N ALA A 129 -21.47 -1.56 -12.33
CA ALA A 129 -22.60 -1.63 -13.24
C ALA A 129 -23.65 -0.53 -12.97
N ARG A 130 -23.65 0.07 -11.77
CA ARG A 130 -24.67 1.03 -11.36
C ARG A 130 -24.21 2.47 -11.56
N GLN A 131 -24.94 3.20 -12.40
CA GLN A 131 -24.81 4.65 -12.56
C GLN A 131 -25.31 5.37 -11.30
N MET A 132 -24.46 6.19 -10.67
CA MET A 132 -24.85 6.96 -9.47
C MET A 132 -24.50 8.44 -9.64
N THR A 133 -25.41 9.13 -10.30
CA THR A 133 -25.40 10.57 -10.55
C THR A 133 -26.35 11.30 -9.59
N GLY A 134 -26.17 12.61 -9.42
CA GLY A 134 -27.05 13.44 -8.58
C GLY A 134 -27.13 12.97 -7.12
N VAL A 135 -28.34 12.77 -6.61
CA VAL A 135 -28.56 12.29 -5.22
C VAL A 135 -27.94 10.91 -4.99
N LEU A 136 -27.89 10.05 -6.01
CA LEU A 136 -27.28 8.73 -5.92
C LEU A 136 -25.77 8.84 -5.64
N ALA A 137 -25.07 9.83 -6.19
CA ALA A 137 -23.63 10.01 -5.92
C ALA A 137 -23.36 10.23 -4.42
N LYS A 138 -24.27 10.90 -3.71
CA LYS A 138 -24.16 11.11 -2.25
C LYS A 138 -24.33 9.81 -1.47
N ILE A 139 -25.29 8.97 -1.88
CA ILE A 139 -25.47 7.63 -1.32
C ILE A 139 -24.19 6.81 -1.48
N ARG A 140 -23.61 6.81 -2.68
CA ARG A 140 -22.39 6.09 -2.98
C ARG A 140 -21.20 6.56 -2.13
N SER A 141 -21.02 7.88 -2.01
CA SER A 141 -19.99 8.47 -1.15
C SER A 141 -20.15 8.07 0.33
N LYS A 142 -21.38 8.09 0.86
CA LYS A 142 -21.68 7.60 2.22
C LYS A 142 -21.30 6.13 2.38
N CYS A 143 -21.80 5.26 1.50
CA CYS A 143 -21.55 3.82 1.58
C CYS A 143 -20.06 3.47 1.42
N ALA A 144 -19.32 4.19 0.57
CA ALA A 144 -17.87 4.03 0.43
C ALA A 144 -17.10 4.41 1.70
N THR A 145 -17.56 5.43 2.42
CA THR A 145 -16.98 5.86 3.70
C THR A 145 -17.23 4.84 4.80
N GLU A 146 -18.43 4.27 4.84
CA GLU A 146 -18.84 3.30 5.87
C GLU A 146 -18.17 1.92 5.65
N TRP A 147 -18.03 1.51 4.40
CA TRP A 147 -17.53 0.18 4.02
C TRP A 147 -16.35 0.27 3.04
N PRO A 148 -15.19 0.84 3.41
CA PRO A 148 -14.14 1.18 2.45
C PRO A 148 -13.50 -0.03 1.75
N GLU A 149 -13.35 -1.15 2.48
CA GLU A 149 -12.69 -2.38 2.00
C GLU A 149 -13.68 -3.53 1.69
N ASP A 150 -14.97 -3.37 2.02
CA ASP A 150 -16.01 -4.39 1.84
C ASP A 150 -17.00 -3.99 0.74
N PHE A 151 -16.69 -4.39 -0.49
CA PHE A 151 -17.48 -4.09 -1.67
C PHE A 151 -18.85 -4.77 -1.67
N LYS A 152 -19.00 -5.93 -1.02
CA LYS A 152 -20.31 -6.58 -0.88
C LYS A 152 -21.21 -5.76 0.04
N MET A 153 -20.68 -5.28 1.17
CA MET A 153 -21.42 -4.41 2.07
C MET A 153 -21.68 -3.02 1.49
N ARG A 154 -20.75 -2.46 0.70
CA ARG A 154 -21.02 -1.24 -0.09
C ARG A 154 -22.21 -1.41 -1.03
N ASP A 155 -22.25 -2.48 -1.81
CA ASP A 155 -23.37 -2.75 -2.74
C ASP A 155 -24.70 -2.88 -1.99
N TYR A 156 -24.69 -3.62 -0.87
CA TYR A 156 -25.85 -3.75 0.00
C TYR A 156 -26.32 -2.40 0.55
N CYS A 157 -25.41 -1.60 1.10
CA CYS A 157 -25.69 -0.25 1.59
C CYS A 157 -26.33 0.63 0.51
N GLU A 158 -25.76 0.65 -0.70
CA GLU A 158 -26.32 1.45 -1.79
C GLU A 158 -27.73 0.98 -2.17
N LYS A 159 -27.97 -0.34 -2.24
CA LYS A 159 -29.31 -0.89 -2.53
C LYS A 159 -30.34 -0.44 -1.50
N GLN A 160 -30.00 -0.53 -0.21
CA GLN A 160 -30.88 -0.12 0.89
C GLN A 160 -31.19 1.38 0.86
N GLN A 161 -30.17 2.21 0.64
CA GLN A 161 -30.34 3.68 0.58
C GLN A 161 -31.16 4.10 -0.66
N ILE A 162 -30.95 3.45 -1.82
CA ILE A 162 -31.74 3.70 -3.02
C ILE A 162 -33.21 3.30 -2.81
N GLU A 163 -33.45 2.16 -2.17
CA GLU A 163 -34.82 1.71 -1.86
C GLU A 163 -35.52 2.68 -0.90
N ALA A 164 -34.83 3.12 0.15
CA ALA A 164 -35.36 4.12 1.08
C ALA A 164 -35.68 5.45 0.39
N LEU A 165 -34.78 5.94 -0.47
CA LEU A 165 -35.01 7.16 -1.26
C LEU A 165 -36.24 7.03 -2.16
N ARG A 166 -36.44 5.87 -2.81
CA ARG A 166 -37.63 5.60 -3.62
C ARG A 166 -38.92 5.62 -2.79
N LYS A 167 -38.87 5.13 -1.54
CA LYS A 167 -40.03 5.13 -0.62
C LYS A 167 -40.36 6.54 -0.11
N LEU A 168 -39.35 7.38 0.12
CA LEU A 168 -39.55 8.78 0.55
C LEU A 168 -40.10 9.69 -0.55
N ASN A 169 -39.84 9.35 -1.82
CA ASN A 169 -40.32 10.10 -2.99
C ASN A 169 -41.67 9.59 -3.53
N ARG A 170 -42.33 8.66 -2.82
CA ARG A 170 -43.70 8.20 -3.10
C ARG A 170 -44.69 8.97 -2.24
#